data_AF-H8I7L3-F1
#
_entry.id   AF-H8I7L3-F1
#
_cell.length_a   1.000
_cell.length_b   1.000
_cell.length_c   1.000
_cell.angle_alpha   90.00
_cell.angle_beta   90.00
_cell.angle_gamma   90.00
#
_symmetry.space_group_name_H-M   'P 1'
#
loop_
_entity.id
_entity.type
_entity.pdbx_description
1 polymer ?
#
loop_
_entity_poly.entity_id
_entity_poly.type
_entity_poly.pdbx_seq_one_letter_code
_entity_poly.pdbx_strand_id
1 'polypeptide(L)'
;MGDTMQDIVGCLFGATMFAAWAIVLTTLVRLFLIPAYGPEPTYSLFTSPMFSWILFGPAPLFIFIGHFIVLVAFARNSEKKRRFDLKVIKGMALGFCLWLFALTAISYARIDISYGISGIIGYLLMGAVFLLSDHVSITGNHHG
;
A
#
# COMPACT_ATOMS: atom_id res chain seq x y z
N MET A 1 -12.58 0.33 -26.46
CA MET A 1 -13.59 -0.14 -25.49
C MET A 1 -13.08 -1.29 -24.60
N GLY A 2 -12.20 -2.18 -25.10
CA GLY A 2 -11.62 -3.28 -24.29
C GLY A 2 -10.66 -2.85 -23.18
N ASP A 3 -9.85 -1.81 -23.38
CA ASP A 3 -8.85 -1.38 -22.38
C ASP A 3 -9.50 -0.78 -21.12
N THR A 4 -10.50 0.08 -21.28
CA THR A 4 -11.19 0.71 -20.14
C THR A 4 -11.89 -0.32 -19.25
N MET A 5 -12.45 -1.38 -19.85
CA MET A 5 -13.09 -2.45 -19.10
C MET A 5 -12.06 -3.28 -18.32
N GLN A 6 -10.87 -3.51 -18.89
CA GLN A 6 -9.77 -4.18 -18.18
C GLN A 6 -9.27 -3.35 -17.00
N ASP A 7 -9.10 -2.03 -17.19
CA ASP A 7 -8.64 -1.14 -16.13
C ASP A 7 -9.63 -1.14 -14.94
N ILE A 8 -10.94 -1.06 -15.22
CA ILE A 8 -11.99 -1.12 -14.19
C ILE A 8 -11.99 -2.47 -13.46
N VAL A 9 -11.96 -3.57 -14.22
CA VAL A 9 -11.96 -4.93 -13.63
C VAL A 9 -10.71 -5.16 -12.78
N GLY A 10 -9.56 -4.65 -13.23
CA GLY A 10 -8.31 -4.68 -12.48
C GLY A 10 -8.40 -3.96 -11.14
N CYS A 11 -8.93 -2.73 -11.14
CA CYS A 11 -9.16 -1.97 -9.92
C CYS A 11 -10.14 -2.67 -8.96
N LEU A 12 -11.24 -3.21 -9.46
CA LEU A 12 -12.22 -3.96 -8.65
C LEU A 12 -11.61 -5.23 -8.06
N PHE A 13 -10.78 -5.93 -8.83
CA PHE A 13 -10.05 -7.10 -8.36
C PHE A 13 -9.09 -6.73 -7.23
N GLY A 14 -8.34 -5.63 -7.40
CA GLY A 14 -7.47 -5.08 -6.35
C GLY A 14 -8.23 -4.68 -5.09
N ALA A 15 -9.38 -4.01 -5.23
CA ALA A 15 -10.24 -3.65 -4.11
C ALA A 15 -10.77 -4.89 -3.35
N THR A 16 -11.08 -5.97 -4.09
CA THR A 16 -11.48 -7.25 -3.50
C THR A 16 -10.33 -7.89 -2.72
N MET A 17 -9.10 -7.87 -3.25
CA MET A 17 -7.92 -8.33 -2.53
C MET A 17 -7.66 -7.51 -1.27
N PHE A 18 -7.85 -6.20 -1.32
CA PHE A 18 -7.73 -5.32 -0.16
C PHE A 18 -8.78 -5.65 0.91
N ALA A 19 -10.03 -5.90 0.52
CA ALA A 19 -11.07 -6.34 1.46
C ALA A 19 -10.70 -7.67 2.13
N ALA A 20 -10.18 -8.63 1.36
CA ALA A 20 -9.68 -9.90 1.91
C ALA A 20 -8.52 -9.67 2.91
N TRP A 21 -7.58 -8.79 2.57
CA TRP A 21 -6.50 -8.39 3.49
C TRP A 21 -7.04 -7.82 4.80
N ALA A 22 -7.98 -6.88 4.74
CA ALA A 22 -8.57 -6.27 5.93
C ALA A 22 -9.29 -7.30 6.82
N ILE A 23 -10.03 -8.24 6.20
CA ILE A 23 -10.69 -9.34 6.92
C ILE A 23 -9.67 -10.25 7.59
N VAL A 24 -8.62 -10.66 6.88
CA VAL A 24 -7.55 -11.51 7.44
C VAL A 24 -6.88 -10.81 8.60
N LEU A 25 -6.46 -9.55 8.44
CA LEU A 25 -5.75 -8.81 9.47
C LEU A 25 -6.60 -8.63 10.74
N THR A 26 -7.86 -8.21 10.58
CA THR A 26 -8.79 -8.06 11.71
C THR A 26 -9.11 -9.39 12.40
N THR A 27 -9.18 -10.48 11.63
CA THR A 27 -9.36 -11.84 12.16
C THR A 27 -8.13 -12.29 12.96
N LEU A 28 -6.91 -12.04 12.46
CA LEU A 28 -5.67 -12.34 13.17
C LEU A 28 -5.58 -11.58 14.49
N VAL A 29 -5.92 -10.29 14.50
CA VAL A 29 -5.96 -9.48 15.73
C VAL A 29 -6.93 -10.10 16.74
N ARG A 30 -8.13 -10.48 16.29
CA ARG A 30 -9.13 -11.09 17.17
C ARG A 30 -8.71 -12.46 17.72
N LEU A 31 -8.07 -13.29 16.89
CA LEU A 31 -7.67 -14.64 17.27
C LEU A 31 -6.44 -14.67 18.18
N PHE A 32 -5.47 -13.79 17.95
CA PHE A 32 -4.17 -13.87 18.61
C PHE A 32 -3.99 -12.82 19.71
N LEU A 33 -4.50 -11.61 19.55
CA LEU A 33 -4.23 -10.52 20.49
C LEU A 33 -5.28 -10.43 21.61
N ILE A 34 -6.57 -10.64 21.30
CA ILE A 34 -7.63 -10.56 22.32
C ILE A 34 -7.47 -11.61 23.43
N PRO A 35 -7.18 -12.90 23.13
CA PRO A 35 -7.00 -13.89 24.20
C PRO A 35 -5.73 -13.65 25.04
N ALA A 36 -4.69 -13.04 24.45
CA ALA A 36 -3.41 -12.83 25.11
C ALA A 36 -3.40 -11.59 26.03
N TYR A 37 -4.16 -10.55 25.68
CA TYR A 37 -4.09 -9.25 26.38
C TYR A 37 -5.45 -8.73 26.87
N GLY A 38 -6.56 -9.40 26.57
CA GLY A 38 -7.91 -8.95 26.89
C GLY A 38 -8.49 -7.96 25.88
N PRO A 39 -9.75 -7.52 26.04
CA PRO A 39 -10.44 -6.67 25.08
C PRO A 39 -9.99 -5.18 25.09
N GLU A 40 -9.52 -4.67 26.23
CA GLU A 40 -9.07 -3.27 26.37
C GLU A 40 -7.88 -2.88 25.45
N PRO A 41 -6.80 -3.66 25.34
CA PRO A 41 -5.69 -3.34 24.44
C PRO A 41 -6.08 -3.39 22.96
N THR A 42 -7.22 -4.00 22.61
CA THR A 42 -7.70 -3.98 21.21
C THR A 42 -8.10 -2.58 20.78
N TYR A 43 -8.74 -1.78 21.64
CA TYR A 43 -9.16 -0.41 21.31
C TYR A 43 -7.96 0.53 21.11
N SER A 44 -6.92 0.41 21.93
CA SER A 44 -5.69 1.19 21.75
C SER A 44 -4.92 0.78 20.50
N LEU A 45 -5.01 -0.50 20.10
CA LEU A 45 -4.39 -1.00 18.89
C LEU A 45 -5.08 -0.47 17.62
N PHE A 46 -6.42 -0.49 17.57
CA PHE A 46 -7.18 0.07 16.43
C PHE A 46 -7.04 1.59 16.29
N THR A 47 -6.68 2.29 17.36
CA THR A 47 -6.44 3.75 17.35
C THR A 47 -4.97 4.12 17.14
N SER A 48 -4.07 3.13 17.07
CA SER A 48 -2.66 3.35 16.79
C SER A 48 -2.43 3.77 15.33
N PRO A 49 -1.64 4.82 15.06
CA PRO A 49 -1.22 5.19 13.70
C PRO A 49 -0.54 4.04 12.96
N MET A 50 0.23 3.21 13.67
CA MET A 50 0.92 2.06 13.09
C MET A 50 -0.08 1.01 12.58
N PHE A 51 -1.05 0.62 13.41
CA PHE A 51 -2.05 -0.36 13.01
C PHE A 51 -2.94 0.16 11.88
N SER A 52 -3.37 1.42 11.99
CA SER A 52 -4.14 2.10 10.93
C SER A 52 -3.38 2.09 9.60
N TRP A 53 -2.06 2.31 9.64
CA TRP A 53 -1.23 2.26 8.44
C TRP A 53 -1.05 0.83 7.90
N ILE A 54 -0.91 -0.19 8.75
CA ILE A 54 -0.87 -1.60 8.30
C ILE A 54 -2.20 -2.00 7.65
N LEU A 55 -3.32 -1.52 8.18
CA LEU A 55 -4.65 -1.83 7.67
C LEU A 55 -4.93 -1.10 6.34
N PHE A 56 -4.74 0.23 6.30
CA PHE A 56 -5.16 1.06 5.16
C PHE A 56 -4.04 1.47 4.21
N GLY A 57 -2.80 1.60 4.71
CA GLY A 57 -1.64 2.01 3.90
C GLY A 57 -1.40 1.14 2.65
N PRO A 58 -1.65 -0.18 2.66
CA PRO A 58 -1.53 -1.02 1.46
C PRO A 58 -2.62 -0.82 0.41
N ALA A 59 -3.69 -0.05 0.67
CA ALA A 59 -4.82 0.09 -0.26
C ALA A 59 -4.40 0.43 -1.70
N PRO A 60 -3.59 1.48 -1.98
CA PRO A 60 -3.13 1.76 -3.34
C PRO A 60 -2.29 0.61 -3.93
N LEU A 61 -1.49 -0.09 -3.12
CA LEU A 61 -0.71 -1.25 -3.59
C LEU A 61 -1.63 -2.35 -4.13
N PHE A 62 -2.67 -2.71 -3.38
CA PHE A 62 -3.62 -3.74 -3.81
C PHE A 62 -4.35 -3.35 -5.10
N ILE A 63 -4.72 -2.07 -5.26
CA ILE A 63 -5.34 -1.57 -6.50
C ILE A 63 -4.41 -1.75 -7.70
N PHE A 64 -3.14 -1.31 -7.60
CA PHE A 64 -2.18 -1.46 -8.70
C PHE A 64 -1.78 -2.92 -8.95
N ILE A 65 -1.71 -3.76 -7.91
CA ILE A 65 -1.49 -5.21 -8.06
C ILE A 65 -2.65 -5.85 -8.81
N GLY A 66 -3.90 -5.52 -8.46
CA GLY A 66 -5.07 -6.06 -9.14
C GLY A 66 -5.12 -5.63 -10.61
N HIS A 67 -4.84 -4.36 -10.87
CA HIS A 67 -4.70 -3.83 -12.22
C HIS A 67 -3.63 -4.58 -13.03
N PHE A 68 -2.45 -4.76 -12.44
CA PHE A 68 -1.35 -5.50 -13.05
C PHE A 68 -1.72 -6.96 -13.38
N ILE A 69 -2.36 -7.67 -12.44
CA ILE A 69 -2.74 -9.08 -12.63
C ILE A 69 -3.72 -9.21 -13.80
N VAL A 70 -4.74 -8.35 -13.85
CA VAL A 70 -5.73 -8.36 -14.94
C VAL A 70 -5.07 -8.00 -16.27
N LEU A 71 -4.21 -6.98 -16.31
CA LEU A 71 -3.46 -6.63 -17.52
C LEU A 71 -2.61 -7.80 -18.04
N VAL A 72 -1.95 -8.53 -17.15
CA VAL A 72 -1.13 -9.71 -17.51
C VAL A 72 -2.02 -10.86 -17.98
N ALA A 73 -3.13 -11.14 -17.28
CA ALA A 73 -4.01 -12.27 -17.57
C ALA A 73 -4.73 -12.14 -18.92
N PHE A 74 -5.11 -10.92 -19.32
CA PHE A 74 -5.86 -10.71 -20.56
C PHE A 74 -4.99 -10.45 -21.79
N ALA A 75 -3.65 -10.55 -21.67
CA ALA A 75 -2.65 -10.69 -22.73
C ALA A 75 -2.75 -9.75 -23.96
N ARG A 76 -3.49 -8.64 -23.87
CA ARG A 76 -3.73 -7.71 -24.99
C ARG A 76 -3.05 -6.36 -24.85
N ASN A 77 -2.40 -6.08 -23.71
CA ASN A 77 -1.89 -4.76 -23.40
C ASN A 77 -0.37 -4.63 -23.51
N SER A 78 0.06 -3.47 -24.01
CA SER A 78 1.46 -3.16 -24.35
C SER A 78 2.42 -3.45 -23.20
N GLU A 79 3.58 -4.00 -23.52
CA GLU A 79 4.68 -4.21 -22.56
C GLU A 79 5.02 -2.94 -21.76
N LYS A 80 4.76 -1.77 -22.36
CA LYS A 80 4.87 -0.44 -21.76
C LYS A 80 3.96 -0.27 -20.52
N LYS A 81 2.67 -0.64 -20.60
CA LYS A 81 1.74 -0.57 -19.45
C LYS A 81 2.18 -1.49 -18.32
N ARG A 82 2.60 -2.72 -18.66
CA ARG A 82 3.09 -3.70 -17.67
C ARG A 82 4.33 -3.19 -16.92
N ARG A 83 5.29 -2.59 -17.66
CA ARG A 83 6.49 -2.00 -17.05
C ARG A 83 6.14 -0.79 -16.18
N PHE A 84 5.17 0.03 -16.59
CA PHE A 84 4.68 1.14 -15.79
C PHE A 84 4.08 0.67 -14.47
N ASP A 85 3.16 -0.29 -14.49
CA ASP A 85 2.54 -0.83 -13.27
C ASP A 85 3.58 -1.44 -12.32
N LEU A 86 4.56 -2.19 -12.84
CA LEU A 86 5.64 -2.72 -12.00
C LEU A 86 6.48 -1.61 -11.35
N LYS A 87 6.76 -0.52 -12.07
CA LYS A 87 7.44 0.64 -11.48
C LYS A 87 6.60 1.26 -10.37
N VAL A 88 5.30 1.47 -10.61
CA VAL A 88 4.37 2.02 -9.62
C VAL A 88 4.30 1.14 -8.38
N ILE A 89 4.08 -0.18 -8.56
CA ILE A 89 4.00 -1.15 -7.46
C ILE A 89 5.30 -1.13 -6.63
N LYS A 90 6.47 -1.14 -7.28
CA LYS A 90 7.77 -1.06 -6.58
C LYS A 90 7.93 0.25 -5.79
N GLY A 91 7.61 1.39 -6.40
CA GLY A 91 7.69 2.70 -5.75
C GLY A 91 6.75 2.81 -4.56
N MET A 92 5.49 2.39 -4.74
CA MET A 92 4.50 2.35 -3.67
C MET A 92 4.94 1.40 -2.54
N ALA A 93 5.49 0.22 -2.86
CA ALA A 93 5.93 -0.74 -1.85
C ALA A 93 7.11 -0.20 -1.03
N LEU A 94 8.08 0.44 -1.71
CA LEU A 94 9.18 1.11 -1.04
C LEU A 94 8.68 2.24 -0.11
N GLY A 95 7.76 3.07 -0.60
CA GLY A 95 7.18 4.17 0.18
C GLY A 95 6.37 3.67 1.39
N PHE A 96 5.61 2.60 1.22
CA PHE A 96 4.88 1.94 2.31
C PHE A 96 5.83 1.45 3.41
N CYS A 97 6.90 0.75 3.02
CA CYS A 97 7.93 0.27 3.95
C CYS A 97 8.67 1.42 4.64
N LEU A 98 9.01 2.48 3.90
CA LEU A 98 9.70 3.64 4.44
C LEU A 98 8.83 4.38 5.48
N TRP A 99 7.54 4.51 5.21
CA TRP A 99 6.61 5.10 6.17
C TRP A 99 6.40 4.21 7.40
N LEU A 100 6.33 2.89 7.24
CA LEU A 100 6.31 1.96 8.39
C LEU A 100 7.55 2.11 9.28
N PHE A 101 8.71 2.30 8.66
CA PHE A 101 9.93 2.57 9.40
C PHE A 101 9.86 3.91 10.14
N ALA A 102 9.39 4.97 9.48
CA ALA A 102 9.18 6.27 10.09
C ALA A 102 8.19 6.21 11.27
N LEU A 103 7.06 5.50 11.12
CA LEU A 103 6.08 5.30 12.19
C LEU A 103 6.67 4.54 13.37
N THR A 104 7.52 3.54 13.12
CA THR A 104 8.26 2.84 14.17
C THR A 104 9.18 3.81 14.93
N ALA A 105 9.93 4.65 14.22
CA ALA A 105 10.81 5.64 14.84
C ALA A 105 10.05 6.71 15.65
N ILE A 106 8.94 7.23 15.10
CA ILE A 106 8.04 8.18 15.76
C ILE A 106 7.44 7.56 17.03
N SER A 107 6.99 6.31 16.95
CA SER A 107 6.45 5.58 18.10
C SER A 107 7.52 5.37 19.18
N TYR A 108 8.76 5.05 18.79
CA TYR A 108 9.88 4.90 19.71
C TYR A 108 10.24 6.24 20.40
N ALA A 109 10.17 7.35 19.66
CA ALA A 109 10.38 8.70 20.17
C ALA A 109 9.20 9.23 21.00
N ARG A 110 8.09 8.48 21.11
CA ARG A 110 6.85 8.88 21.81
C ARG A 110 6.27 10.20 21.30
N ILE A 111 6.36 10.43 19.99
CA ILE A 111 5.78 11.62 19.35
C ILE A 111 4.34 11.28 18.94
N ASP A 112 3.38 12.00 19.51
CA ASP A 112 1.97 11.85 19.15
C ASP A 112 1.66 12.58 17.85
N ILE A 113 1.24 11.82 16.84
CA ILE A 113 0.76 12.35 15.57
C ILE A 113 -0.69 11.92 15.41
N SER A 114 -1.55 12.85 15.05
CA SER A 114 -2.94 12.55 14.72
C SER A 114 -3.01 11.51 13.60
N TYR A 115 -3.87 10.49 13.78
CA TYR A 115 -4.08 9.38 12.85
C TYR A 115 -4.36 9.86 11.42
N GLY A 116 -5.19 10.90 11.26
CA GLY A 116 -5.51 11.46 9.94
C GLY A 116 -4.30 12.12 9.26
N ILE A 117 -3.51 12.88 10.01
CA ILE A 117 -2.30 13.54 9.52
C ILE A 117 -1.26 12.48 9.13
N SER A 118 -1.08 11.46 9.96
CA SER A 118 -0.16 10.34 9.68
C SER A 118 -0.51 9.62 8.37
N GLY A 119 -1.80 9.38 8.12
CA GLY A 119 -2.25 8.76 6.86
C GLY A 119 -1.93 9.63 5.63
N ILE A 120 -2.20 10.94 5.71
CA ILE A 120 -1.92 11.88 4.60
C ILE A 120 -0.41 11.92 4.31
N ILE A 121 0.43 12.05 5.34
CA ILE A 121 1.89 12.09 5.17
C ILE A 121 2.39 10.78 4.56
N GLY A 122 1.88 9.64 5.01
CA GLY A 122 2.25 8.34 4.45
C GLY A 122 1.95 8.23 2.96
N TYR A 123 0.76 8.67 2.51
CA TYR A 123 0.42 8.65 1.09
C TYR A 123 1.23 9.66 0.27
N LEU A 124 1.50 10.85 0.81
CA LEU A 124 2.39 11.81 0.16
C LEU A 124 3.79 11.24 -0.01
N LEU A 125 4.31 10.54 0.99
CA LEU A 125 5.61 9.89 0.93
C LEU A 125 5.62 8.76 -0.12
N MET A 126 4.57 7.94 -0.20
CA MET A 126 4.46 6.91 -1.26
C MET A 126 4.49 7.55 -2.65
N GLY A 127 3.77 8.65 -2.86
CA GLY A 127 3.80 9.41 -4.10
C GLY A 127 5.19 10.00 -4.40
N ALA A 128 5.83 10.61 -3.40
CA ALA A 128 7.17 11.20 -3.54
C ALA A 128 8.22 10.15 -3.89
N VAL A 129 8.19 8.98 -3.24
CA VAL A 129 9.08 7.86 -3.52
C VAL A 129 8.89 7.34 -4.93
N PHE A 130 7.64 7.21 -5.40
CA PHE A 130 7.36 6.84 -6.77
C PHE A 130 7.98 7.83 -7.77
N LEU A 131 7.74 9.14 -7.60
CA LEU A 131 8.29 10.18 -8.47
C LEU A 131 9.82 10.17 -8.48
N LEU A 132 10.44 9.99 -7.32
CA LEU A 132 11.89 9.91 -7.19
C LEU A 132 12.46 8.67 -7.88
N SER A 133 11.79 7.53 -7.73
CA SER A 133 12.20 6.28 -8.39
C SER A 133 12.11 6.37 -9.92
N ASP A 134 11.13 7.11 -10.45
CA ASP A 134 10.99 7.32 -11.88
C ASP A 134 12.09 8.26 -12.41
N HIS A 135 12.36 9.37 -11.70
CA HIS A 135 13.43 10.31 -12.05
C HIS A 135 14.81 9.63 -12.10
N VAL A 136 15.16 8.83 -11.08
CA VAL A 136 16.43 8.08 -11.05
C VAL A 136 16.53 7.09 -12.22
N SER A 137 15.42 6.48 -12.62
CA SER A 137 15.41 5.56 -13.76
C SER A 137 15.65 6.25 -15.11
N ILE A 138 15.30 7.54 -15.24
CA ILE A 138 15.50 8.33 -16.46
C ILE A 138 16.95 8.80 -16.54
N THR A 139 17.52 9.33 -15.45
CA THR A 139 18.90 9.84 -15.46
C THR A 139 19.95 8.75 -15.62
N GLY A 140 19.71 7.55 -15.05
CA GLY A 140 20.62 6.41 -15.21
C GLY A 140 20.74 5.88 -16.64
N ASN A 141 19.73 6.11 -17.49
CA ASN A 141 19.70 5.64 -18.88
C ASN A 141 20.45 6.56 -19.86
N HIS A 142 20.88 7.75 -19.43
CA HIS A 142 21.64 8.71 -20.24
C HIS A 142 23.16 8.65 -20.01
N HIS A 143 23.64 7.74 -19.17
CA HIS A 143 25.07 7.59 -18.82
C HIS A 143 25.62 6.18 -19.10
N GLY A 144 24.89 5.34 -19.83
CA GLY A 144 25.34 4.06 -20.37
C GLY A 144 25.31 4.06 -21.88
#